data_AF-A0A8J4Q338-F1
#
_entry.id   AF-A0A8J4Q338-F1
#
_cell.length_a   1.000
_cell.length_b   1.000
_cell.length_c   1.000
_cell.angle_alpha   90.00
_cell.angle_beta   90.00
_cell.angle_gamma   90.00
#
_symmetry.space_group_name_H-M   'P 1'
#
loop_
_entity.id
_entity.type
_entity.pdbx_description
1 polymer ?
#
loop_
_entity_poly.entity_id
_entity_poly.type
_entity_poly.pdbx_seq_one_letter_code
_entity_poly.pdbx_strand_id
1 'polypeptide(L)'
;MAIEKHTNHRCCVIYGALPPETRREQATLFNDQDNEFDVLVASDAVGMGLNLNIRRVVFYSLSKYNGDKIVPAPASQVKQIAGRAGRRGSRYPDGLTTTLHLEDLDYLIECLKQPFENVRKVGLFPFFEQVELFAGQLPNVTFCHLLEKFGENCCLDGSYFLCRHDHIKKVANMLEKVQGLSLEDRFNFCFAPVNIRDPKAMHHLLSFASAYNLDVPVNIAMRVPKGSARNDAELLDLETKHQVLSMYMWLSHHFKEETFPYVKKAEAMATDIADLLGQSLIKAN
;
A
#
# COMPACT_ATOMS: atom_id res chain seq x y z
N MET A 1 19.36 2.93 -13.00
CA MET A 1 18.67 1.66 -13.39
C MET A 1 19.27 1.03 -14.67
N ALA A 2 18.85 -0.18 -15.11
CA ALA A 2 19.38 -0.81 -16.33
C ALA A 2 19.12 0.01 -17.61
N ILE A 3 17.98 0.69 -17.69
CA ILE A 3 17.64 1.58 -18.81
C ILE A 3 18.63 2.74 -18.90
N GLU A 4 18.87 3.45 -17.81
CA GLU A 4 19.82 4.59 -17.77
C GLU A 4 21.28 4.16 -17.96
N LYS A 5 21.65 2.94 -17.58
CA LYS A 5 23.01 2.41 -17.81
C LYS A 5 23.28 2.07 -19.27
N HIS A 6 22.25 1.69 -20.02
CA HIS A 6 22.37 1.19 -21.40
C HIS A 6 21.75 2.12 -22.44
N THR A 7 21.08 3.20 -22.02
CA THR A 7 20.41 4.17 -22.90
C THR A 7 20.63 5.58 -22.37
N ASN A 8 20.42 6.59 -23.22
CA ASN A 8 20.52 8.00 -22.82
C ASN A 8 19.23 8.55 -22.19
N HIS A 9 18.25 7.70 -21.86
CA HIS A 9 16.99 8.13 -21.28
C HIS A 9 17.02 8.06 -19.75
N ARG A 10 16.46 9.08 -19.10
CA ARG A 10 16.23 9.06 -17.65
C ARG A 10 14.85 8.55 -17.31
N CYS A 11 14.77 7.86 -16.17
CA CYS A 11 13.57 7.16 -15.75
C CYS A 11 12.97 7.76 -14.48
N CYS A 12 11.66 8.02 -14.49
CA CYS A 12 10.88 8.17 -13.26
C CYS A 12 10.44 6.79 -12.76
N VAL A 13 10.22 6.68 -11.45
CA VAL A 13 9.88 5.41 -10.82
C VAL A 13 8.62 5.56 -9.96
N ILE A 14 7.61 4.70 -10.20
CA ILE A 14 6.37 4.70 -9.41
C ILE A 14 5.98 3.28 -9.00
N TYR A 15 6.05 2.99 -7.70
CA TYR A 15 5.53 1.75 -7.12
C TYR A 15 4.66 2.00 -5.89
N GLY A 16 3.89 0.97 -5.49
CA GLY A 16 2.83 1.11 -4.49
C GLY A 16 3.27 1.52 -3.09
N ALA A 17 4.50 1.19 -2.69
CA ALA A 17 5.05 1.56 -1.38
C ALA A 17 5.47 3.04 -1.28
N LEU A 18 5.59 3.74 -2.41
CA LEU A 18 5.97 5.15 -2.40
C LEU A 18 4.90 6.03 -1.76
N PRO A 19 5.29 7.00 -0.93
CA PRO A 19 4.40 8.02 -0.39
C PRO A 19 3.59 8.72 -1.49
N PRO A 20 2.33 9.11 -1.21
CA PRO A 20 1.50 9.86 -2.16
C PRO A 20 2.19 11.12 -2.72
N GLU A 21 2.92 11.83 -1.87
CA GLU A 21 3.67 13.05 -2.17
C GLU A 21 4.78 12.76 -3.19
N THR A 22 5.64 11.78 -2.91
CA THR A 22 6.71 11.33 -3.81
C THR A 22 6.15 10.81 -5.13
N ARG A 23 5.02 10.09 -5.13
CA ARG A 23 4.34 9.65 -6.35
C ARG A 23 3.85 10.81 -7.21
N ARG A 24 3.33 11.88 -6.61
CA ARG A 24 2.92 13.09 -7.32
C ARG A 24 4.12 13.82 -7.91
N GLU A 25 5.21 13.93 -7.16
CA GLU A 25 6.46 14.54 -7.64
C GLU A 25 7.00 13.80 -8.87
N GLN A 26 7.14 12.47 -8.79
CA GLN A 26 7.58 11.64 -9.91
C GLN A 26 6.63 11.72 -11.13
N ALA A 27 5.31 11.81 -10.88
CA ALA A 27 4.33 12.00 -11.94
C ALA A 27 4.44 13.38 -12.61
N THR A 28 4.72 14.43 -11.83
CA THR A 28 4.95 15.78 -12.36
C THR A 28 6.22 15.81 -13.20
N LEU A 29 7.31 15.21 -12.72
CA LEU A 29 8.57 15.08 -13.47
C LEU A 29 8.36 14.36 -14.80
N PHE A 30 7.65 13.23 -14.81
CA PHE A 30 7.36 12.49 -16.04
C PHE A 30 6.44 13.25 -17.02
N ASN A 31 5.56 14.11 -16.52
CA ASN A 31 4.61 14.85 -17.36
C ASN A 31 5.22 16.11 -17.98
N ASP A 32 6.24 16.66 -17.34
CA ASP A 32 7.02 17.80 -17.81
C ASP A 32 7.94 17.37 -18.96
N GLN A 33 8.15 18.26 -19.92
CA GLN A 33 8.86 17.98 -21.18
C GLN A 33 10.12 18.81 -21.34
N ASP A 34 10.29 19.82 -20.49
CA ASP A 34 11.50 20.63 -20.48
C ASP A 34 12.59 19.95 -19.62
N ASN A 35 12.46 18.64 -19.39
CA ASN A 35 13.38 17.82 -18.63
C ASN A 35 13.79 16.55 -19.40
N GLU A 36 14.76 15.82 -18.84
CA GLU A 36 15.39 14.65 -19.46
C GLU A 36 14.64 13.31 -19.19
N PHE A 37 13.50 13.35 -18.48
CA PHE A 37 12.78 12.17 -18.00
C PHE A 37 11.70 11.70 -18.98
N ASP A 38 12.10 10.92 -19.98
CA ASP A 38 11.19 10.44 -21.03
C ASP A 38 10.47 9.12 -20.69
N VAL A 39 10.96 8.39 -19.68
CA VAL A 39 10.53 7.01 -19.39
C VAL A 39 9.98 6.91 -17.97
N LEU A 40 8.86 6.21 -17.81
CA LEU A 40 8.30 5.87 -16.50
C LEU A 40 8.34 4.36 -16.29
N VAL A 41 9.07 3.92 -15.26
CA VAL A 41 9.06 2.54 -14.79
C VAL A 41 8.08 2.43 -13.63
N ALA A 42 7.05 1.61 -13.78
CA ALA A 42 5.99 1.54 -12.78
C ALA A 42 5.44 0.13 -12.52
N SER A 43 4.98 -0.06 -11.28
CA SER A 43 4.13 -1.20 -10.91
C SER A 43 2.66 -0.95 -11.30
N ASP A 44 1.79 -1.92 -11.06
CA ASP A 44 0.34 -1.79 -11.23
C ASP A 44 -0.31 -0.64 -10.42
N ALA A 45 0.41 -0.04 -9.47
CA ALA A 45 0.01 1.17 -8.76
C ALA A 45 -0.35 2.36 -9.68
N VAL A 46 0.16 2.43 -10.91
CA VAL A 46 -0.21 3.50 -11.87
C VAL A 46 -1.58 3.31 -12.51
N GLY A 47 -2.24 2.16 -12.30
CA GLY A 47 -3.58 1.89 -12.81
C GLY A 47 -4.64 2.88 -12.29
N MET A 48 -4.36 3.58 -11.19
CA MET A 48 -5.28 4.55 -10.57
C MET A 48 -4.54 5.68 -9.85
N GLY A 49 -5.24 6.79 -9.60
CA GLY A 49 -4.83 7.80 -8.62
C GLY A 49 -3.84 8.89 -9.09
N LEU A 50 -3.27 8.79 -10.29
CA LEU A 50 -2.39 9.82 -10.87
C LEU A 50 -2.90 10.27 -12.23
N ASN A 51 -2.55 11.49 -12.66
CA ASN A 51 -2.74 11.94 -14.04
C ASN A 51 -1.39 11.85 -14.75
N LEU A 52 -1.26 10.96 -15.73
CA LEU A 52 -0.01 10.68 -16.44
C LEU A 52 -0.22 10.85 -17.95
N ASN A 53 0.71 11.55 -18.60
CA ASN A 53 0.73 11.76 -20.04
C ASN A 53 1.45 10.60 -20.74
N ILE A 54 0.83 9.42 -20.77
CA ILE A 54 1.46 8.22 -21.33
C ILE A 54 1.09 8.05 -22.81
N ARG A 55 2.09 7.97 -23.68
CA ARG A 55 1.92 7.62 -25.10
C ARG A 55 1.80 6.12 -25.33
N ARG A 56 2.70 5.35 -24.71
CA ARG A 56 2.80 3.90 -24.90
C ARG A 56 3.03 3.21 -23.57
N VAL A 57 2.20 2.20 -23.29
CA VAL A 57 2.44 1.24 -22.19
C VAL A 57 3.19 0.03 -22.75
N VAL A 58 4.24 -0.37 -22.05
CA VAL A 58 5.01 -1.59 -22.35
C VAL A 58 4.93 -2.50 -21.14
N PHE A 59 4.24 -3.63 -21.26
CA PHE A 59 4.20 -4.63 -20.19
C PHE A 59 5.51 -5.40 -20.16
N TYR A 60 6.23 -5.31 -19.04
CA TYR A 60 7.45 -6.10 -18.82
C TYR A 60 7.13 -7.60 -18.72
N SER A 61 6.08 -7.94 -17.97
CA SER A 61 5.52 -9.29 -17.88
C SER A 61 4.02 -9.20 -17.60
N LEU A 62 3.24 -10.15 -18.11
CA LEU A 62 1.81 -10.31 -17.82
C LEU A 62 1.52 -11.34 -16.74
N SER A 63 2.53 -11.70 -15.94
CA SER A 63 2.39 -12.59 -14.80
C SER A 63 2.66 -11.86 -13.48
N LYS A 64 1.89 -12.19 -12.44
CA LYS A 64 1.98 -11.57 -11.10
C LYS A 64 1.94 -12.61 -10.00
N TYR A 65 2.67 -12.36 -8.92
CA TYR A 65 2.58 -13.14 -7.69
C TYR A 65 1.29 -12.80 -6.92
N ASN A 66 0.42 -13.79 -6.69
CA ASN A 66 -0.85 -13.58 -5.98
C ASN A 66 -0.77 -13.80 -4.46
N GLY A 67 0.41 -14.12 -3.93
CA GLY A 67 0.58 -14.53 -2.53
C GLY A 67 1.07 -15.96 -2.36
N ASP A 68 0.79 -16.82 -3.36
CA ASP A 68 1.14 -18.25 -3.33
C ASP A 68 1.98 -18.66 -4.55
N LYS A 69 1.57 -18.22 -5.74
CA LYS A 69 2.24 -18.58 -7.00
C LYS A 69 2.19 -17.43 -8.00
N ILE A 70 3.01 -17.55 -9.03
CA ILE A 70 2.95 -16.67 -10.19
C ILE A 70 1.74 -17.10 -11.02
N VAL A 71 0.82 -16.16 -11.27
CA VAL A 71 -0.41 -16.35 -12.07
C VAL A 71 -0.50 -15.27 -13.14
N PRO A 72 -1.19 -15.54 -14.27
CA PRO A 72 -1.48 -14.51 -15.26
C PRO A 72 -2.26 -13.34 -14.65
N ALA A 73 -1.91 -12.10 -15.03
CA ALA A 73 -2.63 -10.91 -14.61
C ALA A 73 -4.05 -10.92 -15.20
N PRO A 74 -5.09 -10.63 -14.40
CA PRO A 74 -6.47 -10.67 -14.89
C PRO A 74 -6.72 -9.60 -15.96
N ALA A 75 -7.56 -9.93 -16.95
CA ALA A 75 -7.87 -9.04 -18.07
C ALA A 75 -8.35 -7.65 -17.63
N SER A 76 -9.11 -7.55 -16.54
CA SER A 76 -9.54 -6.27 -15.97
C SER A 76 -8.36 -5.38 -15.56
N GLN A 77 -7.33 -5.94 -14.92
CA GLN A 77 -6.12 -5.23 -14.52
C GLN A 77 -5.27 -4.85 -15.74
N VAL A 78 -5.10 -5.76 -16.70
CA VAL A 78 -4.37 -5.48 -17.94
C VAL A 78 -5.01 -4.31 -18.69
N LYS A 79 -6.34 -4.32 -18.86
CA LYS A 79 -7.08 -3.21 -19.47
C LYS A 79 -6.96 -1.91 -18.69
N GLN A 80 -7.02 -1.97 -17.36
CA GLN A 80 -6.88 -0.80 -16.51
C GLN A 80 -5.53 -0.11 -16.71
N ILE A 81 -4.45 -0.89 -16.80
CA ILE A 81 -3.10 -0.36 -17.03
C ILE A 81 -2.93 0.09 -18.49
N ALA A 82 -3.36 -0.71 -19.47
CA ALA A 82 -3.28 -0.37 -20.89
C ALA A 82 -4.03 0.95 -21.22
N GLY A 83 -5.22 1.14 -20.62
CA GLY A 83 -6.04 2.34 -20.76
C GLY A 83 -5.47 3.60 -20.10
N ARG A 84 -4.27 3.53 -19.51
CA ARG A 84 -3.52 4.70 -19.05
C ARG A 84 -2.81 5.40 -20.19
N ALA A 85 -2.53 4.72 -21.30
CA ALA A 85 -2.09 5.36 -22.53
C ALA A 85 -3.25 6.09 -23.21
N GLY A 86 -2.99 7.23 -23.83
CA GLY A 86 -3.99 7.90 -24.67
C GLY A 86 -5.15 8.55 -23.92
N ARG A 87 -4.95 8.96 -22.66
CA ARG A 87 -6.03 9.55 -21.86
C ARG A 87 -6.51 10.86 -22.46
N ARG A 88 -7.83 11.11 -22.39
CA ARG A 88 -8.43 12.40 -22.76
C ARG A 88 -7.80 13.53 -21.95
N GLY A 89 -7.37 14.59 -22.62
CA GLY A 89 -6.66 15.71 -22.00
C GLY A 89 -5.16 15.48 -21.84
N SER A 90 -4.65 14.30 -22.19
CA SER A 90 -3.23 14.11 -22.39
C SER A 90 -2.80 14.63 -23.76
N ARG A 91 -1.49 14.86 -23.92
CA ARG A 91 -0.90 15.24 -25.20
C ARG A 91 -1.07 14.17 -26.29
N TYR A 92 -1.23 12.91 -25.89
CA TYR A 92 -1.29 11.80 -26.81
C TYR A 92 -2.76 11.40 -26.97
N PRO A 93 -3.44 11.80 -28.06
CA PRO A 93 -4.83 11.42 -28.27
C PRO A 93 -4.99 9.91 -28.49
N ASP A 94 -3.99 9.28 -29.10
CA ASP A 94 -3.96 7.85 -29.39
C ASP A 94 -2.94 7.14 -28.48
N GLY A 95 -3.42 6.17 -27.71
CA GLY A 95 -2.62 5.35 -26.80
C GLY A 95 -2.15 4.05 -27.44
N LEU A 96 -0.87 3.71 -27.25
CA LEU A 96 -0.29 2.45 -27.69
C LEU A 96 -0.07 1.51 -26.50
N THR A 97 -0.14 0.21 -26.73
CA THR A 97 0.12 -0.83 -25.73
C THR A 97 0.81 -2.01 -26.40
N THR A 98 1.86 -2.51 -25.77
CA THR A 98 2.64 -3.67 -26.24
C THR A 98 3.27 -4.41 -25.06
N THR A 99 3.86 -5.56 -25.30
CA THR A 99 4.70 -6.30 -24.35
C THR A 99 6.17 -6.10 -24.67
N LEU A 100 7.05 -6.33 -23.68
CA LEU A 100 8.49 -6.38 -23.88
C LEU A 100 8.90 -7.70 -24.56
N HIS A 101 8.33 -8.81 -24.10
CA HIS A 101 8.56 -10.15 -24.65
C HIS A 101 7.44 -10.52 -25.61
N LEU A 102 7.80 -11.04 -26.80
CA LEU A 102 6.83 -11.35 -27.85
C LEU A 102 5.84 -12.45 -27.44
N GLU A 103 6.28 -13.39 -26.61
CA GLU A 103 5.46 -14.50 -26.08
C GLU A 103 4.23 -14.02 -25.28
N ASP A 104 4.30 -12.84 -24.67
CA ASP A 104 3.19 -12.27 -23.89
C ASP A 104 2.16 -11.54 -24.78
N LEU A 105 2.47 -11.28 -26.06
CA LEU A 105 1.67 -10.40 -26.91
C LEU A 105 0.28 -10.99 -27.21
N ASP A 106 0.19 -12.30 -27.44
CA ASP A 106 -1.08 -12.97 -27.72
C ASP A 106 -2.02 -12.87 -26.52
N TYR A 107 -1.50 -13.12 -25.31
CA TYR A 107 -2.26 -13.01 -24.06
C TYR A 107 -2.75 -11.57 -23.81
N LEU A 108 -1.93 -10.56 -24.13
CA LEU A 108 -2.35 -9.16 -24.07
C LEU A 108 -3.54 -8.89 -24.99
N ILE A 109 -3.48 -9.36 -26.24
CA ILE A 109 -4.56 -9.17 -27.22
C ILE A 109 -5.85 -9.85 -26.76
N GLU A 110 -5.76 -11.07 -26.22
CA GLU A 110 -6.91 -11.78 -25.63
C GLU A 110 -7.53 -10.99 -24.49
N CYS A 111 -6.70 -10.54 -23.54
CA CYS A 111 -7.13 -9.73 -22.39
C CYS A 111 -7.86 -8.46 -22.82
N LEU A 112 -7.39 -7.76 -23.85
CA LEU A 112 -8.02 -6.53 -24.34
C LEU A 112 -9.36 -6.79 -25.04
N LYS A 113 -9.54 -7.95 -25.70
CA LYS A 113 -10.77 -8.33 -26.41
C LYS A 113 -11.86 -8.89 -25.49
N GLN A 114 -11.49 -9.51 -24.37
CA GLN A 114 -12.46 -10.08 -23.42
C GLN A 114 -13.48 -9.01 -22.98
N PRO A 115 -14.77 -9.30 -22.77
CA PRO A 115 -15.69 -8.33 -22.17
C PRO A 115 -15.38 -8.10 -20.68
N PHE A 116 -15.89 -7.03 -20.09
CA PHE A 116 -15.82 -6.86 -18.63
C PHE A 116 -16.79 -7.83 -17.95
N GLU A 117 -16.32 -8.49 -16.90
CA GLU A 117 -17.17 -9.36 -16.08
C GLU A 117 -17.98 -8.53 -15.09
N ASN A 118 -19.28 -8.84 -14.98
CA ASN A 118 -20.13 -8.22 -13.98
C ASN A 118 -19.78 -8.74 -12.58
N VAL A 119 -19.56 -7.82 -11.65
CA VAL A 119 -19.34 -8.16 -10.24
C VAL A 119 -20.62 -8.77 -9.67
N ARG A 120 -20.52 -9.99 -9.13
CA ARG A 120 -21.68 -10.76 -8.63
C ARG A 120 -21.84 -10.73 -7.12
N LYS A 121 -20.77 -10.40 -6.39
CA LYS A 121 -20.76 -10.43 -4.92
C LYS A 121 -20.08 -9.22 -4.33
N VAL A 122 -20.52 -8.83 -3.13
CA VAL A 122 -19.97 -7.71 -2.36
C VAL A 122 -19.32 -8.22 -1.08
N GLY A 123 -18.14 -7.68 -0.76
CA GLY A 123 -17.41 -8.02 0.45
C GLY A 123 -18.01 -7.29 1.67
N LEU A 124 -18.26 -8.02 2.75
CA LEU A 124 -18.67 -7.49 4.04
C LEU A 124 -17.59 -7.77 5.09
N PHE A 125 -17.50 -6.89 6.07
CA PHE A 125 -16.66 -7.08 7.24
C PHE A 125 -17.40 -6.59 8.50
N PRO A 126 -17.31 -7.27 9.65
CA PRO A 126 -18.03 -6.85 10.84
C PRO A 126 -17.55 -5.51 11.39
N PHE A 127 -18.51 -4.69 11.83
CA PHE A 127 -18.23 -3.50 12.64
C PHE A 127 -17.89 -3.89 14.09
N PHE A 128 -17.29 -2.97 14.84
CA PHE A 128 -16.83 -3.24 16.20
C PHE A 128 -17.96 -3.76 17.10
N GLU A 129 -19.15 -3.16 17.03
CA GLU A 129 -20.31 -3.51 17.86
C GLU A 129 -20.76 -4.96 17.63
N GLN A 130 -20.63 -5.46 16.39
CA GLN A 130 -20.95 -6.85 16.07
C GLN A 130 -19.93 -7.81 16.68
N VAL A 131 -18.65 -7.43 16.66
CA VAL A 131 -17.57 -8.20 17.27
C VAL A 131 -17.69 -8.20 18.80
N GLU A 132 -18.05 -7.06 19.39
CA GLU A 132 -18.29 -6.92 20.83
C GLU A 132 -19.46 -7.78 21.31
N LEU A 133 -20.60 -7.71 20.63
CA LEU A 133 -21.76 -8.55 20.94
C LEU A 133 -21.42 -10.04 20.85
N PHE A 134 -20.62 -10.43 19.86
CA PHE A 134 -20.18 -11.82 19.70
C PHE A 134 -19.17 -12.24 20.77
N ALA A 135 -18.26 -11.35 21.19
CA ALA A 135 -17.32 -11.58 22.28
C ALA A 135 -18.04 -11.84 23.61
N GLY A 136 -19.16 -11.15 23.86
CA GLY A 136 -19.99 -11.37 25.05
C GLY A 136 -20.54 -12.80 25.18
N GLN A 137 -20.64 -13.54 24.07
CA GLN A 137 -21.09 -14.93 24.04
C GLN A 137 -19.95 -15.95 24.19
N LEU A 138 -18.70 -15.52 23.99
CA LEU A 138 -17.50 -16.37 23.99
C LEU A 138 -16.47 -15.79 24.98
N PRO A 139 -16.58 -16.09 26.28
CA PRO A 139 -15.60 -15.63 27.24
C PRO A 139 -14.23 -16.31 27.01
N ASN A 140 -13.16 -15.57 27.28
CA ASN A 140 -11.76 -16.06 27.29
C ASN A 140 -11.19 -16.55 25.94
N VAL A 141 -11.67 -16.02 24.82
CA VAL A 141 -11.05 -16.26 23.49
C VAL A 141 -10.12 -15.10 23.10
N THR A 142 -9.04 -15.41 22.38
CA THR A 142 -8.18 -14.37 21.79
C THR A 142 -8.91 -13.66 20.65
N PHE A 143 -8.52 -12.43 20.33
CA PHE A 143 -9.18 -11.68 19.25
C PHE A 143 -9.05 -12.37 17.88
N CYS A 144 -7.93 -13.05 17.63
CA CYS A 144 -7.76 -13.84 16.41
C CYS A 144 -8.79 -14.99 16.33
N HIS A 145 -8.96 -15.74 17.42
CA HIS A 145 -9.96 -16.81 17.49
C HIS A 145 -11.39 -16.28 17.45
N LEU A 146 -11.64 -15.10 18.05
CA LEU A 146 -12.94 -14.44 18.00
C LEU A 146 -13.35 -14.15 16.56
N LEU A 147 -12.46 -13.56 15.75
CA LEU A 147 -12.72 -13.28 14.34
C LEU A 147 -12.89 -14.55 13.51
N GLU A 148 -12.13 -15.61 13.82
CA GLU A 148 -12.31 -16.92 13.18
C GLU A 148 -13.67 -17.51 13.46
N LYS A 149 -14.08 -17.54 14.73
CA LYS A 149 -15.40 -18.01 15.13
C LYS A 149 -16.51 -17.12 14.56
N PHE A 150 -16.29 -15.82 14.47
CA PHE A 150 -17.24 -14.92 13.82
C PHE A 150 -17.43 -15.31 12.36
N GLY A 151 -16.33 -15.54 11.63
CA GLY A 151 -16.38 -15.94 10.22
C GLY A 151 -17.03 -17.31 9.99
N GLU A 152 -16.79 -18.27 10.89
CA GLU A 152 -17.41 -19.61 10.86
C GLU A 152 -18.92 -19.57 11.11
N ASN A 153 -19.39 -18.66 11.96
CA ASN A 153 -20.81 -18.53 12.33
C ASN A 153 -21.57 -17.48 11.49
N CYS A 154 -20.86 -16.73 10.64
CA CYS A 154 -21.47 -15.69 9.81
C CYS A 154 -22.35 -16.31 8.73
N CYS A 155 -23.64 -15.94 8.73
CA CYS A 155 -24.58 -16.30 7.68
C CYS A 155 -24.73 -15.12 6.72
N LEU A 156 -24.29 -15.30 5.48
CA LEU A 156 -24.36 -14.29 4.44
C LEU A 156 -25.29 -14.76 3.31
N ASP A 157 -26.07 -13.83 2.76
CA ASP A 157 -26.80 -14.09 1.52
C ASP A 157 -25.81 -14.39 0.37
N GLY A 158 -26.26 -15.13 -0.64
CA GLY A 158 -25.44 -15.56 -1.79
C GLY A 158 -24.77 -14.41 -2.55
N SER A 159 -25.30 -13.19 -2.41
CA SER A 159 -24.78 -11.94 -3.00
C SER A 159 -23.60 -11.33 -2.23
N TYR A 160 -23.24 -11.89 -1.07
CA TYR A 160 -22.17 -11.36 -0.22
C TYR A 160 -21.09 -12.41 0.07
N PHE A 161 -19.93 -11.94 0.51
CA PHE A 161 -18.88 -12.78 1.06
C PHE A 161 -18.17 -12.03 2.19
N LEU A 162 -17.62 -12.78 3.16
CA LEU A 162 -16.82 -12.19 4.21
C LEU A 162 -15.44 -11.83 3.66
N CYS A 163 -15.02 -10.58 3.85
CA CYS A 163 -13.72 -10.09 3.42
C CYS A 163 -12.58 -10.86 4.10
N ARG A 164 -11.50 -11.11 3.33
CA ARG A 164 -10.27 -11.71 3.88
C ARG A 164 -9.59 -10.76 4.86
N HIS A 165 -9.27 -11.29 6.03
CA HIS A 165 -8.70 -10.58 7.18
C HIS A 165 -7.38 -11.16 7.69
N ASP A 166 -6.59 -11.81 6.82
CA ASP A 166 -5.33 -12.46 7.21
C ASP A 166 -4.31 -11.46 7.82
N HIS A 167 -4.34 -10.21 7.36
CA HIS A 167 -3.53 -9.13 7.89
C HIS A 167 -3.92 -8.77 9.32
N ILE A 168 -5.22 -8.60 9.59
CA ILE A 168 -5.79 -8.35 10.92
C ILE A 168 -5.40 -9.48 11.87
N LYS A 169 -5.54 -10.75 11.45
CA LYS A 169 -5.15 -11.91 12.27
C LYS A 169 -3.67 -11.89 12.66
N LYS A 170 -2.78 -11.55 11.71
CA LYS A 170 -1.34 -11.49 11.98
C LYS A 170 -0.99 -10.38 12.98
N VAL A 171 -1.65 -9.23 12.88
CA VAL A 171 -1.50 -8.13 13.85
C VAL A 171 -2.08 -8.53 15.21
N ALA A 172 -3.28 -9.11 15.25
CA ALA A 172 -3.93 -9.60 16.46
C ALA A 172 -3.04 -10.56 17.24
N ASN A 173 -2.48 -11.57 16.57
CA ASN A 173 -1.58 -12.55 17.19
C ASN A 173 -0.30 -11.90 17.76
N MET A 174 0.20 -10.83 17.13
CA MET A 174 1.34 -10.08 17.67
C MET A 174 0.93 -9.28 18.92
N LEU A 175 -0.24 -8.65 18.90
CA LEU A 175 -0.76 -7.83 20.00
C LEU A 175 -1.17 -8.65 21.23
N GLU A 176 -1.30 -9.98 21.13
CA GLU A 176 -1.45 -10.87 22.30
C GLU A 176 -0.27 -10.74 23.29
N LYS A 177 0.90 -10.27 22.85
CA LYS A 177 2.03 -9.97 23.73
C LYS A 177 1.77 -8.78 24.68
N VAL A 178 0.81 -7.92 24.35
CA VAL A 178 0.41 -6.78 25.18
C VAL A 178 -0.83 -7.17 25.96
N GLN A 179 -0.65 -7.48 27.24
CA GLN A 179 -1.74 -7.78 28.16
C GLN A 179 -2.29 -6.47 28.74
N GLY A 180 -3.62 -6.29 28.68
CA GLY A 180 -4.31 -5.12 29.23
C GLY A 180 -5.10 -4.28 28.22
N LEU A 181 -4.87 -4.49 26.91
CA LEU A 181 -5.67 -3.82 25.88
C LEU A 181 -7.12 -4.30 25.93
N SER A 182 -8.07 -3.34 25.93
CA SER A 182 -9.49 -3.64 25.79
C SER A 182 -9.78 -4.26 24.41
N LEU A 183 -10.99 -4.82 24.24
CA LEU A 183 -11.42 -5.35 22.96
C LEU A 183 -11.46 -4.25 21.89
N GLU A 184 -11.90 -3.05 22.25
CA GLU A 184 -11.95 -1.89 21.36
C GLU A 184 -10.56 -1.41 20.96
N ASP A 185 -9.64 -1.26 21.91
CA ASP A 185 -8.26 -0.87 21.61
C ASP A 185 -7.61 -1.89 20.68
N ARG A 186 -7.77 -3.19 20.99
CA ARG A 186 -7.21 -4.28 20.19
C ARG A 186 -7.80 -4.29 18.79
N PHE A 187 -9.10 -4.03 18.64
CA PHE A 187 -9.75 -3.85 17.34
C PHE A 187 -9.06 -2.70 16.59
N ASN A 188 -9.03 -1.49 17.16
CA ASN A 188 -8.44 -0.31 16.53
C ASN A 188 -6.97 -0.52 16.11
N PHE A 189 -6.12 -1.09 16.98
CA PHE A 189 -4.73 -1.39 16.64
C PHE A 189 -4.60 -2.41 15.49
N CYS A 190 -5.52 -3.38 15.37
CA CYS A 190 -5.48 -4.36 14.28
C CYS A 190 -5.81 -3.77 12.90
N PHE A 191 -6.53 -2.65 12.86
CA PHE A 191 -6.86 -1.92 11.62
C PHE A 191 -5.83 -0.87 11.22
N ALA A 192 -4.83 -0.63 12.06
CA ALA A 192 -3.77 0.31 11.76
C ALA A 192 -3.05 -0.07 10.45
N PRO A 193 -2.78 0.90 9.55
CA PRO A 193 -2.19 0.63 8.24
C PRO A 193 -0.72 0.23 8.37
N VAL A 194 -0.44 -1.06 8.50
CA VAL A 194 0.91 -1.62 8.68
C VAL A 194 1.25 -2.64 7.60
N ASN A 195 2.50 -2.62 7.13
CA ASN A 195 3.02 -3.66 6.26
C ASN A 195 3.44 -4.86 7.11
N ILE A 196 2.58 -5.87 7.19
CA ILE A 196 2.82 -7.09 7.97
C ILE A 196 4.03 -7.92 7.50
N ARG A 197 4.62 -7.58 6.34
CA ARG A 197 5.84 -8.22 5.83
C ARG A 197 7.11 -7.55 6.32
N ASP A 198 7.01 -6.30 6.80
CA ASP A 198 8.14 -5.57 7.36
C ASP A 198 8.22 -5.75 8.89
N PRO A 199 9.26 -6.41 9.41
CA PRO A 199 9.46 -6.59 10.84
C PRO A 199 9.64 -5.28 11.61
N LYS A 200 10.22 -4.23 10.98
CA LYS A 200 10.44 -2.94 11.63
C LYS A 200 9.12 -2.21 11.87
N ALA A 201 8.26 -2.13 10.85
CA ALA A 201 6.92 -1.56 11.00
C ALA A 201 6.09 -2.29 12.06
N MET A 202 6.13 -3.63 12.07
CA MET A 202 5.44 -4.45 13.09
C MET A 202 6.01 -4.21 14.50
N HIS A 203 7.32 -4.06 14.64
CA HIS A 203 7.94 -3.72 15.92
C HIS A 203 7.46 -2.36 16.46
N HIS A 204 7.38 -1.34 15.60
CA HIS A 204 6.85 -0.04 15.99
C HIS A 204 5.38 -0.11 16.42
N LEU A 205 4.55 -0.87 15.72
CA LEU A 205 3.15 -1.08 16.12
C LEU A 205 3.05 -1.71 17.52
N LEU A 206 3.86 -2.73 17.80
CA LEU A 206 3.92 -3.37 19.12
C LEU A 206 4.42 -2.40 20.20
N SER A 207 5.41 -1.55 19.87
CA SER A 207 5.91 -0.53 20.78
C SER A 207 4.84 0.52 21.09
N PHE A 208 4.04 0.94 20.09
CA PHE A 208 2.95 1.89 20.29
C PHE A 208 1.85 1.30 21.17
N ALA A 209 1.45 0.05 20.90
CA ALA A 209 0.47 -0.66 21.72
C ALA A 209 0.95 -0.86 23.17
N SER A 210 2.23 -1.19 23.37
CA SER A 210 2.83 -1.33 24.70
C SER A 210 2.85 0.00 25.47
N ALA A 211 3.24 1.09 24.81
CA ALA A 211 3.25 2.42 25.41
C ALA A 211 1.83 2.89 25.78
N TYR A 212 0.87 2.69 24.87
CA TYR A 212 -0.55 2.96 25.11
C TYR A 212 -1.06 2.21 26.35
N ASN A 213 -0.76 0.92 26.47
CA ASN A 213 -1.21 0.09 27.59
C ASN A 213 -0.59 0.47 28.94
N LEU A 214 0.60 1.08 28.92
CA LEU A 214 1.27 1.61 30.12
C LEU A 214 0.83 3.02 30.49
N ASP A 215 -0.15 3.58 29.76
CA ASP A 215 -0.64 4.95 29.91
C ASP A 215 0.48 6.00 29.82
N VAL A 216 1.51 5.70 29.00
CA VAL A 216 2.60 6.63 28.72
C VAL A 216 2.43 7.23 27.32
N PRO A 217 2.73 8.53 27.13
CA PRO A 217 2.65 9.16 25.83
C PRO A 217 3.44 8.39 24.76
N VAL A 218 2.76 7.99 23.69
CA VAL A 218 3.35 7.19 22.61
C VAL A 218 4.31 8.08 21.84
N ASN A 219 5.61 7.77 21.95
CA ASN A 219 6.67 8.52 21.29
C ASN A 219 7.06 7.90 19.94
N ILE A 220 7.45 8.77 19.02
CA ILE A 220 7.99 8.40 17.71
C ILE A 220 9.50 8.15 17.89
N ALA A 221 9.87 6.94 18.30
CA ALA A 221 11.25 6.52 18.51
C ALA A 221 12.00 6.24 17.20
N MET A 222 12.08 7.22 16.31
CA MET A 222 12.75 7.12 15.01
C MET A 222 13.64 8.32 14.75
N ARG A 223 14.82 8.08 14.18
CA ARG A 223 15.70 9.14 13.69
C ARG A 223 15.40 9.42 12.22
N VAL A 224 15.10 10.68 11.90
CA VAL A 224 15.05 11.14 10.51
C VAL A 224 16.48 11.17 9.96
N PRO A 225 16.77 10.47 8.85
CA PRO A 225 18.07 10.58 8.19
C PRO A 225 18.33 12.01 7.72
N LYS A 226 19.59 12.46 7.78
CA LYS A 226 19.96 13.82 7.35
C LYS A 226 20.19 13.96 5.84
N GLY A 227 20.05 12.87 5.08
CA GLY A 227 20.36 12.86 3.66
C GLY A 227 19.59 11.79 2.90
N SER A 228 19.58 11.95 1.57
CA SER A 228 18.96 11.02 0.64
C SER A 228 19.62 9.64 0.70
N ALA A 229 18.84 8.59 0.48
CA ALA A 229 19.30 7.21 0.40
C ALA A 229 20.34 7.04 -0.71
N ARG A 230 21.36 6.23 -0.42
CA ARG A 230 22.48 5.91 -1.33
C ARG A 230 22.37 4.53 -1.96
N ASN A 231 21.47 3.70 -1.43
CA ASN A 231 21.27 2.32 -1.85
C ASN A 231 19.82 1.88 -1.55
N ASP A 232 19.42 0.76 -2.11
CA ASP A 232 18.06 0.21 -1.98
C ASP A 232 17.67 -0.07 -0.52
N ALA A 233 18.62 -0.44 0.35
CA ALA A 233 18.34 -0.71 1.75
C ALA A 233 18.02 0.57 2.54
N GLU A 234 18.70 1.68 2.24
CA GLU A 234 18.40 3.00 2.81
C GLU A 234 17.07 3.54 2.27
N LEU A 235 16.74 3.28 1.00
CA LEU A 235 15.45 3.66 0.41
C LEU A 235 14.30 2.93 1.10
N LEU A 236 14.42 1.61 1.28
CA LEU A 236 13.45 0.80 1.99
C LEU A 236 13.29 1.23 3.46
N ASP A 237 14.38 1.65 4.10
CA ASP A 237 14.35 2.17 5.47
C ASP A 237 13.60 3.52 5.57
N LEU A 238 13.75 4.40 4.58
CA LEU A 238 12.96 5.64 4.48
C LEU A 238 11.48 5.34 4.25
N GLU A 239 11.13 4.42 3.35
CA GLU A 239 9.75 3.98 3.11
C GLU A 239 9.11 3.42 4.38
N THR A 240 9.86 2.57 5.09
CA THR A 240 9.43 1.99 6.37
C THR A 240 9.12 3.07 7.40
N LYS A 241 10.01 4.05 7.57
CA LYS A 241 9.79 5.16 8.50
C LYS A 241 8.58 5.99 8.12
N HIS A 242 8.40 6.29 6.84
CA HIS A 242 7.22 7.00 6.35
C HIS A 242 5.93 6.23 6.70
N GLN A 243 5.91 4.91 6.49
CA GLN A 243 4.77 4.08 6.84
C GLN A 243 4.49 4.09 8.35
N VAL A 244 5.52 4.00 9.19
CA VAL A 244 5.35 4.08 10.65
C VAL A 244 4.76 5.43 11.07
N LEU A 245 5.13 6.53 10.42
CA LEU A 245 4.53 7.84 10.67
C LEU A 245 3.07 7.89 10.23
N SER A 246 2.73 7.32 9.07
CA SER A 246 1.33 7.18 8.63
C SER A 246 0.50 6.37 9.62
N MET A 247 1.06 5.29 10.15
CA MET A 247 0.44 4.47 11.20
C MET A 247 0.26 5.26 12.50
N TYR A 248 1.24 6.05 12.92
CA TYR A 248 1.13 6.92 14.11
C TYR A 248 0.01 7.95 13.95
N MET A 249 -0.04 8.64 12.80
CA MET A 249 -1.10 9.61 12.49
C MET A 249 -2.47 8.94 12.47
N TRP A 250 -2.59 7.76 11.86
CA TRP A 250 -3.84 6.99 11.87
C TRP A 250 -4.30 6.67 13.29
N LEU A 251 -3.43 6.12 14.13
CA LEU A 251 -3.73 5.81 15.53
C LEU A 251 -4.12 7.06 16.32
N SER A 252 -3.49 8.21 16.06
CA SER A 252 -3.82 9.47 16.73
C SER A 252 -5.23 9.98 16.45
N HIS A 253 -5.86 9.56 15.34
CA HIS A 253 -7.27 9.88 15.05
C HIS A 253 -8.25 8.95 15.79
N HIS A 254 -7.80 7.77 16.21
CA HIS A 254 -8.62 6.77 16.89
C HIS A 254 -8.48 6.79 18.42
N PHE A 255 -7.39 7.36 18.94
CA PHE A 255 -7.12 7.46 20.37
C PHE A 255 -7.06 8.92 20.84
N LYS A 256 -7.06 9.14 22.16
CA LYS A 256 -7.00 10.48 22.75
C LYS A 256 -5.70 11.19 22.37
N GLU A 257 -5.78 12.50 22.19
CA GLU A 257 -4.64 13.37 21.86
C GLU A 257 -3.51 13.29 22.90
N GLU A 258 -3.86 13.12 24.18
CA GLU A 258 -2.89 12.95 25.27
C GLU A 258 -2.00 11.72 25.10
N THR A 259 -2.54 10.64 24.50
CA THR A 259 -1.81 9.39 24.29
C THR A 259 -0.94 9.45 23.04
N PHE A 260 -1.37 10.18 22.00
CA PHE A 260 -0.62 10.40 20.76
C PHE A 260 -0.32 11.90 20.52
N PRO A 261 0.49 12.54 21.37
CA PRO A 261 0.62 14.01 21.37
C PRO A 261 1.51 14.57 20.25
N TYR A 262 2.21 13.72 19.50
CA TYR A 262 3.25 14.15 18.55
C TYR A 262 2.78 14.19 17.09
N VAL A 263 1.48 14.40 16.83
CA VAL A 263 0.91 14.39 15.46
C VAL A 263 1.59 15.41 14.54
N LYS A 264 1.69 16.67 14.95
CA LYS A 264 2.35 17.73 14.15
C LYS A 264 3.81 17.41 13.85
N LYS A 265 4.50 16.76 14.80
CA LYS A 265 5.87 16.30 14.60
C LYS A 265 5.91 15.14 13.60
N ALA A 266 4.95 14.22 13.64
CA ALA A 266 4.83 13.12 12.69
C ALA A 266 4.60 13.63 11.26
N GLU A 267 3.73 14.62 11.08
CA GLU A 267 3.44 15.25 9.78
C GLU A 267 4.68 15.93 9.19
N ALA A 268 5.40 16.71 10.00
CA ALA A 268 6.65 17.34 9.57
C ALA A 268 7.70 16.29 9.17
N MET A 269 7.90 15.26 10.01
CA MET A 269 8.82 14.16 9.71
C MET A 269 8.41 13.38 8.45
N ALA A 270 7.12 13.20 8.19
CA ALA A 270 6.63 12.47 7.02
C ALA A 270 6.91 13.26 5.74
N THR A 271 6.69 14.57 5.77
CA THR A 271 7.03 15.50 4.69
C THR A 271 8.53 15.46 4.39
N ASP A 272 9.37 15.62 5.42
CA ASP A 272 10.83 15.57 5.26
C ASP A 272 11.30 14.23 4.64
N ILE A 273 10.72 13.11 5.08
CA ILE A 273 11.06 11.79 4.54
C ILE A 273 10.57 11.64 3.09
N ALA A 274 9.39 12.14 2.75
CA ALA A 274 8.87 12.11 1.39
C ALA A 274 9.76 12.90 0.42
N ASP A 275 10.26 14.07 0.85
CA ASP A 275 11.22 14.88 0.09
C ASP A 275 12.56 14.15 -0.07
N LEU A 276 13.06 13.51 1.00
CA LEU A 276 14.27 12.70 0.93
C LEU A 276 14.10 11.52 -0.03
N LEU A 277 12.93 10.86 -0.04
CA LEU A 277 12.61 9.78 -0.98
C LEU A 277 12.60 10.29 -2.42
N GLY A 278 11.98 11.45 -2.69
CA GLY A 278 12.00 12.10 -4.00
C GLY A 278 13.43 12.37 -4.48
N GLN A 279 14.25 13.01 -3.65
CA GLN A 279 15.67 13.25 -3.94
C GLN A 279 16.47 11.96 -4.14
N SER A 280 16.15 10.91 -3.37
CA SER A 280 16.82 9.61 -3.49
C SER A 280 16.54 8.96 -4.83
N LEU A 281 15.28 9.00 -5.29
CA LEU A 281 14.92 8.49 -6.60
C LEU A 281 15.58 9.29 -7.72
N ILE A 282 15.74 10.60 -7.59
CA ILE A 282 16.43 11.43 -8.60
C ILE A 282 17.95 11.16 -8.62
N LYS A 283 18.57 10.90 -7.47
CA LYS A 283 20.03 10.69 -7.32
C LYS A 283 20.49 9.25 -7.49
N ALA A 284 19.62 8.27 -7.23
CA ALA A 284 19.89 6.86 -7.50
C ALA A 284 19.98 6.56 -9.01
N ASN A 285 19.68 7.58 -9.83
CA ASN A 285 19.68 7.59 -11.29
C ASN A 285 20.98 8.20 -11.84
#